data_AF-A0A535IVP3-F1
#
_entry.id   AF-A0A535IVP3-F1
#
_cell.length_a   1.000
_cell.length_b   1.000
_cell.length_c   1.000
_cell.angle_alpha   90.00
_cell.angle_beta   90.00
_cell.angle_gamma   90.00
#
_symmetry.space_group_name_H-M   'P 1'
#
loop_
_entity.id
_entity.type
_entity.pdbx_description
1 polymer ?
#
loop_
_entity_poly.entity_id
_entity_poly.type
_entity_poly.pdbx_seq_one_letter_code
_entity_poly.pdbx_strand_id
1 'polypeptide(L)'
;MISLSDGSVVYQHSYPNPLTRIVASRDGQYIVEQFGTNATSGPAILIRQLPSGTTVGQFSGVIVQGFSWDGSLVVGYTFGNPSTQEAQVIRWRTHEVIWRQCMCPHPHWLSVLAQPGGPNLAIVATSDDGTHVSFNIVDANGRPLPVPIAATPIETAF
;
A
#
# COMPACT_ATOMS: atom_id res chain seq x y z
N MET A 1 3.48 7.88 -17.54
CA MET A 1 2.45 8.88 -17.23
C MET A 1 1.94 9.46 -18.53
N ILE A 2 0.62 9.49 -18.67
CA ILE A 2 -0.06 10.02 -19.84
C ILE A 2 -0.93 11.17 -19.35
N SER A 3 -0.88 12.29 -20.05
CA SER A 3 -1.80 13.40 -19.85
C SER A 3 -3.19 12.97 -20.31
N LEU A 4 -4.18 13.03 -19.42
CA LEU A 4 -5.54 12.62 -19.75
C LEU A 4 -6.30 13.66 -20.58
N SER A 5 -5.80 14.91 -20.66
CA SER A 5 -6.44 15.95 -21.48
C SER A 5 -6.17 15.81 -22.97
N ASP A 6 -5.03 15.22 -23.35
CA ASP A 6 -4.58 15.16 -24.75
C ASP A 6 -3.91 13.83 -25.15
N GLY A 7 -3.76 12.88 -24.22
CA GLY A 7 -3.11 11.59 -24.47
C GLY A 7 -1.58 11.67 -24.62
N SER A 8 -0.97 12.83 -24.38
CA SER A 8 0.48 12.97 -24.53
C SER A 8 1.24 12.20 -23.44
N VAL A 9 2.37 11.59 -23.81
CA VAL A 9 3.24 10.88 -22.85
C VAL A 9 4.09 11.91 -22.13
N VAL A 10 3.85 12.08 -20.82
CA VAL A 10 4.59 13.02 -19.96
C VAL A 10 5.80 12.35 -19.31
N TYR A 11 5.73 11.03 -19.11
CA TYR A 11 6.82 10.24 -18.53
C TYR A 11 6.78 8.81 -19.04
N GLN A 12 7.93 8.28 -19.44
CA GLN A 12 8.11 6.89 -19.79
C GLN A 12 9.38 6.36 -19.13
N HIS A 13 9.31 5.13 -18.65
CA HIS A 13 10.45 4.43 -18.09
C HIS A 13 10.45 2.98 -18.55
N SER A 14 11.62 2.47 -18.90
CA SER A 14 11.83 1.09 -19.33
C SER A 14 12.45 0.31 -18.18
N TYR A 15 11.81 -0.80 -17.81
CA TYR A 15 12.27 -1.64 -16.72
C TYR A 15 13.01 -2.86 -17.25
N PRO A 16 14.16 -3.22 -16.66
CA PRO A 16 14.88 -4.44 -17.03
C PRO A 16 14.17 -5.71 -16.54
N ASN A 17 13.32 -5.59 -15.50
CA ASN A 17 12.55 -6.67 -14.90
C ASN A 17 11.05 -6.35 -14.98
N PRO A 18 10.18 -7.37 -15.03
CA PRO A 18 8.74 -7.16 -15.01
C PRO A 18 8.29 -6.52 -13.69
N LEU A 19 7.56 -5.41 -13.80
CA LEU A 19 6.79 -4.85 -12.69
C LEU A 19 5.54 -5.68 -12.46
N THR A 20 5.26 -5.98 -11.20
CA THR A 20 4.02 -6.67 -10.80
C THR A 20 2.94 -5.70 -10.34
N ARG A 21 3.32 -4.53 -9.82
CA ARG A 21 2.39 -3.52 -9.33
C ARG A 21 3.01 -2.13 -9.36
N ILE A 22 2.16 -1.13 -9.64
CA ILE A 22 2.46 0.29 -9.45
C ILE A 22 1.39 0.86 -8.51
N VAL A 23 1.79 1.66 -7.53
CA VAL A 23 0.88 2.44 -6.68
C VAL A 23 1.30 3.91 -6.76
N ALA A 24 0.39 4.81 -7.10
CA ALA A 24 0.70 6.24 -7.22
C ALA A 24 0.29 7.01 -5.96
N SER A 25 1.06 8.04 -5.59
CA SER A 25 0.61 9.06 -4.63
C SER A 25 -0.52 9.89 -5.24
N ARG A 26 -1.36 10.48 -4.39
CA ARG A 26 -2.51 11.27 -4.86
C ARG A 26 -2.11 12.45 -5.74
N ASP A 27 -1.00 13.11 -5.42
CA ASP A 27 -0.49 14.26 -6.17
C ASP A 27 0.31 13.88 -7.43
N GLY A 28 0.50 12.58 -7.68
CA GLY A 28 1.28 12.08 -8.82
C GLY A 28 2.77 12.36 -8.74
N GLN A 29 3.28 12.89 -7.61
CA GLN A 29 4.71 13.15 -7.43
C GLN A 29 5.51 11.90 -7.17
N TYR A 30 4.88 10.83 -6.68
CA TYR A 30 5.54 9.59 -6.33
C TYR A 30 4.80 8.38 -6.90
N ILE A 31 5.57 7.38 -7.33
CA ILE A 31 5.07 6.04 -7.59
C ILE A 31 5.88 5.04 -6.78
N VAL A 32 5.20 4.02 -6.28
CA VAL A 32 5.79 2.81 -5.74
C VAL A 32 5.82 1.79 -6.86
N GLU A 33 7.02 1.38 -7.24
CA GLU A 33 7.32 0.31 -8.19
C GLU A 33 7.59 -0.98 -7.41
N GLN A 34 6.85 -2.03 -7.73
CA GLN A 34 6.99 -3.32 -7.07
C GLN A 34 7.39 -4.35 -8.11
N PHE A 35 8.59 -4.90 -7.94
CA PHE A 35 9.14 -5.92 -8.82
C PHE A 35 8.84 -7.30 -8.24
N GLY A 36 8.43 -8.23 -9.11
CA GLY A 36 8.30 -9.62 -8.72
C GLY A 36 9.68 -10.17 -8.36
N THR A 37 9.77 -10.83 -7.21
CA THR A 37 10.97 -11.57 -6.80
C THR A 37 10.59 -13.01 -6.46
N ASN A 38 11.62 -13.83 -6.27
CA ASN A 38 11.50 -15.19 -5.77
C ASN A 38 11.00 -15.20 -4.30
N ALA A 39 10.28 -16.27 -3.93
CA ALA A 39 9.51 -16.41 -2.69
C ALA A 39 10.27 -16.12 -1.37
N THR A 40 11.61 -16.05 -1.40
CA THR A 40 12.46 -15.87 -0.23
C THR A 40 12.82 -14.41 0.07
N SER A 41 12.80 -13.50 -0.91
CA SER A 41 13.29 -12.13 -0.74
C SER A 41 12.20 -11.05 -0.67
N GLY A 42 10.97 -11.39 -1.08
CA GLY A 42 9.85 -10.45 -1.17
C GLY A 42 10.06 -9.36 -2.22
N PRO A 43 8.99 -8.68 -2.67
CA PRO A 43 9.11 -7.73 -3.76
C PRO A 43 10.12 -6.64 -3.42
N ALA A 44 10.96 -6.29 -4.38
CA ALA A 44 11.78 -5.09 -4.28
C ALA A 44 10.85 -3.90 -4.51
N ILE A 45 10.82 -2.98 -3.55
CA ILE A 45 9.97 -1.79 -3.58
C ILE A 45 10.86 -0.57 -3.79
N LEU A 46 10.62 0.15 -4.89
CA LEU A 46 11.26 1.43 -5.16
C LEU A 46 10.20 2.53 -5.14
N ILE A 47 10.48 3.63 -4.43
CA ILE A 47 9.68 4.85 -4.53
C ILE A 47 10.40 5.80 -5.46
N ARG A 48 9.76 6.10 -6.59
CA ARG A 48 10.28 7.00 -7.62
C ARG A 48 9.55 8.32 -7.59
N GLN A 49 10.31 9.42 -7.63
CA GLN A 49 9.79 10.76 -7.83
C GLN A 49 9.54 11.02 -9.31
N LEU A 50 8.38 11.59 -9.64
CA LEU A 50 8.00 12.02 -10.97
C LEU A 50 8.00 13.55 -11.07
N PRO A 51 8.28 14.12 -12.26
CA PRO A 51 8.67 13.44 -13.49
C PRO A 51 10.18 13.14 -13.58
N SER A 52 10.99 13.53 -12.58
CA SER A 52 12.45 13.39 -12.63
C SER A 52 12.92 11.94 -12.84
N GLY A 53 12.11 10.98 -12.40
CA GLY A 53 12.43 9.57 -12.44
C GLY A 53 13.46 9.17 -11.38
N THR A 54 13.76 10.01 -10.40
CA THR A 54 14.75 9.72 -9.36
C THR A 54 14.16 8.76 -8.31
N THR A 55 14.90 7.70 -7.95
CA THR A 55 14.53 6.86 -6.80
C THR A 55 14.81 7.63 -5.51
N VAL A 56 13.78 7.81 -4.68
CA VAL A 56 13.82 8.57 -3.41
C VAL A 56 13.54 7.72 -2.18
N GLY A 57 13.21 6.44 -2.36
CA GLY A 57 13.03 5.48 -1.28
C GLY A 57 13.15 4.05 -1.78
N GLN A 58 13.56 3.13 -0.92
CA GLN A 58 13.67 1.71 -1.24
C GLN A 58 13.47 0.87 0.03
N PHE A 59 12.63 -0.16 -0.06
CA PHE A 59 12.48 -1.18 0.98
C PHE A 59 12.06 -2.52 0.35
N SER A 60 11.96 -3.56 1.18
CA SER A 60 11.59 -4.91 0.74
C SER A 60 10.68 -5.57 1.78
N GLY A 61 10.14 -6.75 1.41
CA GLY A 61 9.35 -7.57 2.33
C GLY A 61 7.93 -7.09 2.58
N VAL A 62 7.45 -6.07 1.85
CA VAL A 62 6.08 -5.52 1.97
C VAL A 62 5.50 -5.34 0.57
N ILE A 63 4.26 -5.80 0.35
CA ILE A 63 3.46 -5.45 -0.83
C ILE A 63 2.67 -4.20 -0.50
N VAL A 64 2.96 -3.09 -1.21
CA VAL A 64 2.32 -1.80 -0.97
C VAL A 64 0.96 -1.75 -1.69
N GLN A 65 -0.06 -1.32 -0.96
CA GLN A 65 -1.43 -1.18 -1.45
C GLN A 65 -1.82 0.29 -1.68
N GLY A 66 -1.26 1.23 -0.93
CA GLY A 66 -1.66 2.64 -1.02
C GLY A 66 -0.70 3.61 -0.33
N PHE A 67 -0.94 4.90 -0.57
CA PHE A 67 -0.34 6.01 0.16
C PHE A 67 -1.37 6.67 1.08
N SER A 68 -0.91 7.39 2.10
CA SER A 68 -1.71 8.46 2.71
C SER A 68 -1.92 9.60 1.72
N TRP A 69 -2.92 10.46 1.95
CA TRP A 69 -3.27 11.50 0.99
C TRP A 69 -2.17 12.54 0.81
N ASP A 70 -1.47 12.85 1.90
CA ASP A 70 -0.29 13.74 1.92
C ASP A 70 1.00 13.06 1.42
N GLY A 71 0.94 11.77 1.04
CA GLY A 71 2.08 10.99 0.55
C GLY A 71 3.15 10.69 1.60
N SER A 72 2.93 11.00 2.88
CA SER A 72 3.93 10.81 3.94
C SER A 72 4.06 9.36 4.41
N LEU A 73 3.03 8.54 4.20
CA LEU A 73 2.93 7.15 4.61
C LEU A 73 2.64 6.24 3.41
N VAL A 74 3.12 5.00 3.51
CA VAL A 74 2.67 3.89 2.65
C VAL A 74 2.02 2.82 3.51
N VAL A 75 1.03 2.14 2.94
CA VAL A 75 0.33 1.04 3.59
C VAL A 75 0.49 -0.20 2.73
N GLY A 76 0.77 -1.33 3.38
CA GLY A 76 0.94 -2.59 2.70
C GLY A 76 0.82 -3.76 3.67
N TYR A 77 1.15 -4.95 3.18
CA TYR A 77 1.23 -6.14 4.01
C TYR A 77 2.55 -6.88 3.81
N THR A 78 3.01 -7.58 4.84
CA THR A 78 4.27 -8.33 4.75
C THR A 78 4.20 -9.45 3.72
N PHE A 79 5.24 -9.61 2.93
CA PHE A 79 5.35 -10.70 1.96
C PHE A 79 5.82 -11.99 2.64
N GLY A 80 5.39 -13.14 2.14
CA GLY A 80 5.85 -14.44 2.57
C GLY A 80 4.69 -15.34 2.98
N ASN A 81 4.79 -15.96 4.16
CA ASN A 81 3.78 -16.90 4.65
C ASN A 81 2.45 -16.18 4.95
N PRO A 82 1.35 -16.51 4.24
CA PRO A 82 0.04 -15.91 4.49
C PRO A 82 -0.45 -16.09 5.93
N SER A 83 -0.07 -17.18 6.60
CA SER A 83 -0.48 -17.45 7.99
C SER A 83 0.17 -16.51 9.02
N THR A 84 1.19 -15.73 8.62
CA THR A 84 1.91 -14.79 9.50
C THR A 84 2.00 -13.40 8.88
N GLN A 85 1.14 -13.10 7.90
CA GLN A 85 1.12 -11.82 7.24
C GLN A 85 0.68 -10.73 8.23
N GLU A 86 1.21 -9.52 8.08
CA GLU A 86 0.84 -8.36 8.88
C GLU A 86 0.51 -7.19 7.95
N ALA A 87 -0.59 -6.48 8.21
CA ALA A 87 -0.80 -5.15 7.66
C ALA A 87 0.17 -4.18 8.34
N GLN A 88 0.77 -3.27 7.59
CA GLN A 88 1.73 -2.30 8.09
C GLN A 88 1.46 -0.91 7.51
N VAL A 89 1.59 0.12 8.36
CA VAL A 89 1.71 1.52 7.95
C VAL A 89 3.14 1.96 8.20
N ILE A 90 3.77 2.49 7.17
CA ILE A 90 5.22 2.76 7.15
C ILE A 90 5.44 4.22 6.77
N ARG A 91 6.22 4.93 7.59
CA ARG A 91 6.84 6.20 7.22
C ARG A 91 8.02 5.89 6.30
N TRP A 92 7.75 5.81 5.01
CA TRP A 92 8.68 5.26 4.02
C TRP A 92 10.00 6.04 3.88
N ARG A 93 10.03 7.33 4.25
CA ARG A 93 11.27 8.12 4.23
C ARG A 93 12.26 7.71 5.31
N THR A 94 11.77 7.20 6.43
CA THR A 94 12.57 6.82 7.61
C THR A 94 12.58 5.31 7.86
N HIS A 95 11.86 4.54 7.05
CA HIS A 95 11.63 3.09 7.21
C HIS A 95 11.00 2.71 8.56
N GLU A 96 10.28 3.65 9.18
CA GLU A 96 9.64 3.42 10.47
C GLU A 96 8.25 2.79 10.26
N VAL A 97 8.03 1.61 10.82
CA VAL A 97 6.69 1.01 10.93
C VAL A 97 5.98 1.63 12.12
N ILE A 98 4.99 2.48 11.85
CA ILE A 98 4.25 3.20 12.89
C ILE A 98 3.04 2.40 13.40
N TRP A 99 2.52 1.49 12.57
CA TRP A 99 1.43 0.61 12.95
C TRP A 99 1.56 -0.74 12.27
N ARG A 100 1.16 -1.79 12.99
CA ARG A 100 1.04 -3.14 12.45
C ARG A 100 -0.19 -3.85 13.01
N GLN A 101 -0.76 -4.76 12.25
CA GLN A 101 -1.80 -5.67 12.72
C GLN A 101 -1.58 -7.05 12.12
N CYS A 102 -1.68 -8.09 12.95
CA CYS A 102 -1.66 -9.45 12.44
C CYS A 102 -2.83 -9.66 11.48
N MET A 103 -2.50 -10.12 10.30
CA MET A 103 -3.40 -10.71 9.32
C MET A 103 -3.25 -12.22 9.39
N CYS A 104 -3.34 -12.79 10.60
CA CYS A 104 -3.16 -14.22 10.82
C CYS A 104 -4.41 -14.85 11.47
N PRO A 105 -4.75 -16.10 11.13
CA PRO A 105 -4.19 -16.88 10.01
C PRO A 105 -4.79 -16.49 8.64
N HIS A 106 -5.72 -15.51 8.58
CA HIS A 106 -6.74 -15.50 7.54
C HIS A 106 -7.05 -14.24 6.70
N PRO A 107 -6.56 -13.01 6.89
CA PRO A 107 -6.77 -11.97 5.88
C PRO A 107 -5.83 -12.13 4.68
N HIS A 108 -6.41 -12.17 3.49
CA HIS A 108 -5.70 -12.25 2.20
C HIS A 108 -5.78 -10.95 1.41
N TRP A 109 -6.76 -10.10 1.73
CA TRP A 109 -7.01 -8.85 1.05
C TRP A 109 -6.81 -7.69 2.01
N LEU A 110 -6.13 -6.64 1.54
CA LEU A 110 -5.94 -5.39 2.25
C LEU A 110 -6.41 -4.25 1.37
N SER A 111 -7.48 -3.58 1.78
CA SER A 111 -8.00 -2.37 1.15
C SER A 111 -7.60 -1.14 1.97
N VAL A 112 -7.20 -0.08 1.28
CA VAL A 112 -6.68 1.14 1.90
C VAL A 112 -7.38 2.34 1.30
N LEU A 113 -7.93 3.20 2.15
CA LEU A 113 -8.51 4.49 1.77
C LEU A 113 -7.82 5.60 2.54
N ALA A 114 -7.24 6.55 1.81
CA ALA A 114 -6.62 7.72 2.40
C ALA A 114 -7.67 8.77 2.79
N GLN A 115 -7.54 9.38 3.97
CA GLN A 115 -8.34 10.54 4.34
C GLN A 115 -8.00 11.72 3.42
N PRO A 116 -8.99 12.30 2.71
CA PRO A 116 -8.74 13.49 1.90
C PRO A 116 -8.11 14.62 2.71
N GLY A 117 -7.01 15.17 2.21
CA GLY A 117 -6.28 16.29 2.83
C GLY A 117 -5.46 15.92 4.08
N GLY A 118 -5.39 14.64 4.48
CA GLY A 118 -4.75 14.26 5.74
C GLY A 118 -3.90 12.97 5.68
N PRO A 119 -3.14 12.71 6.75
CA PRO A 119 -2.28 11.54 6.85
C PRO A 119 -3.02 10.25 7.27
N ASN A 120 -4.26 10.37 7.77
CA ASN A 120 -4.97 9.22 8.32
C ASN A 120 -5.44 8.27 7.22
N LEU A 121 -5.57 7.00 7.58
CA LEU A 121 -5.85 5.90 6.67
C LEU A 121 -6.95 5.02 7.24
N ALA A 122 -7.95 4.71 6.43
CA ALA A 122 -8.87 3.60 6.67
C ALA A 122 -8.26 2.34 6.05
N ILE A 123 -8.12 1.30 6.87
CA ILE A 123 -7.49 0.03 6.50
C ILE A 123 -8.48 -1.08 6.81
N VAL A 124 -8.86 -1.82 5.76
CA VAL A 124 -9.74 -2.99 5.87
C VAL A 124 -8.93 -4.21 5.46
N ALA A 125 -8.83 -5.19 6.36
CA ALA A 125 -8.25 -6.49 6.06
C ALA A 125 -9.33 -7.56 6.11
N THR A 126 -9.45 -8.35 5.05
CA THR A 126 -10.52 -9.33 4.84
C THR A 126 -9.95 -10.69 4.44
N SER A 127 -10.54 -11.76 4.98
CA SER A 127 -10.24 -13.13 4.56
C SER A 127 -10.82 -13.47 3.19
N ASP A 128 -10.22 -14.44 2.50
CA ASP A 128 -10.67 -14.86 1.16
C ASP A 128 -12.14 -15.31 1.15
N ASP A 129 -12.60 -15.91 2.25
CA ASP A 129 -13.99 -16.35 2.46
C ASP A 129 -14.91 -15.25 3.03
N GLY A 130 -14.38 -14.06 3.28
CA GLY A 130 -15.10 -12.91 3.85
C GLY A 130 -15.52 -13.07 5.32
N THR A 131 -15.16 -14.16 5.99
CA THR A 131 -15.62 -14.46 7.36
C THR A 131 -14.91 -13.65 8.44
N HIS A 132 -13.70 -13.17 8.14
CA HIS A 132 -12.89 -12.35 9.04
C HIS A 132 -12.65 -11.01 8.38
N VAL A 133 -13.18 -9.96 9.01
CA VAL A 133 -12.98 -8.58 8.58
C VAL A 133 -12.49 -7.76 9.76
N SER A 134 -11.44 -7.00 9.55
CA SER A 134 -10.99 -5.96 10.46
C SER A 134 -11.02 -4.62 9.75
N PHE A 135 -11.45 -3.58 10.45
CA PHE A 135 -11.49 -2.22 9.94
C PHE A 135 -10.91 -1.31 11.00
N ASN A 136 -9.82 -0.62 10.66
CA ASN A 136 -9.18 0.36 11.51
C ASN A 136 -9.02 1.67 10.77
N ILE A 137 -9.18 2.77 11.49
CA ILE A 137 -8.63 4.07 11.10
C ILE A 137 -7.30 4.22 11.81
N VAL A 138 -6.22 4.42 11.08
CA VAL A 138 -4.86 4.62 11.63
C VAL A 138 -4.47 6.07 11.42
N ASP A 139 -4.04 6.73 12.49
CA ASP A 139 -3.57 8.11 12.42
C ASP A 139 -2.08 8.23 12.02
N ALA A 140 -1.60 9.46 11.84
CA ALA A 140 -0.22 9.77 11.46
C ALA A 140 0.86 9.27 12.43
N ASN A 141 0.47 8.97 13.68
CA ASN A 141 1.35 8.46 14.73
C ASN A 141 1.20 6.94 14.90
N GLY A 142 0.40 6.30 14.04
CA GLY A 142 0.16 4.87 14.07
C GLY A 142 -0.85 4.43 15.13
N ARG A 143 -1.60 5.36 15.73
CA ARG A 143 -2.65 5.00 16.68
C ARG A 143 -3.85 4.44 15.92
N PRO A 144 -4.30 3.20 16.23
CA PRO A 144 -5.51 2.66 15.63
C PRO A 144 -6.76 3.13 16.38
N LEU A 145 -7.80 3.39 15.61
CA LEU A 145 -9.19 3.46 16.04
C LEU A 145 -9.95 2.32 15.34
N PRO A 146 -10.26 1.22 16.06
CA PRO A 146 -11.08 0.15 15.51
C PRO A 146 -12.47 0.67 15.15
N VAL A 147 -12.95 0.33 13.96
CA VAL A 147 -14.29 0.65 13.50
C VAL A 147 -15.17 -0.60 13.68
N PRO A 148 -16.24 -0.54 14.49
CA PRO A 148 -17.17 -1.65 14.62
C PRO A 148 -17.79 -1.98 13.27
N ILE A 149 -17.70 -3.25 12.88
CA ILE A 149 -18.31 -3.77 11.66
C ILE A 149 -19.49 -4.64 12.10
N ALA A 150 -20.70 -4.31 11.65
CA ALA A 150 -21.81 -5.26 11.77
C ALA A 150 -21.48 -6.48 10.90
N ALA A 151 -21.84 -7.69 11.33
CA ALA A 151 -21.52 -8.97 10.69
C ALA A 151 -22.10 -9.18 9.27
N THR A 152 -22.43 -8.11 8.56
CA THR A 152 -22.79 -8.09 7.15
C THR A 152 -21.53 -8.15 6.28
N PRO A 153 -21.49 -9.00 5.23
CA PRO A 153 -20.35 -9.06 4.33
C PRO A 153 -20.02 -7.68 3.77
N ILE A 154 -18.76 -7.27 3.86
CA ILE A 154 -18.29 -6.10 3.11
C ILE A 154 -18.18 -6.56 1.66
N GLU A 155 -19.14 -6.16 0.82
CA GLU A 155 -18.96 -6.26 -0.62
C GLU A 155 -17.80 -5.33 -1.02
N THR A 156 -16.76 -5.92 -1.61
CA THR A 156 -15.68 -5.16 -2.25
C THR A 156 -16.26 -4.45 -3.47
N ALA A 157 -16.44 -3.13 -3.40
CA ALA A 157 -16.71 -2.32 -4.58
C ALA A 157 -15.44 -2.25 -5.43
N PHE A 158 -15.43 -3.00 -6.53
CA PHE A 158 -14.44 -2.89 -7.62
C PHE A 158 -14.81 -1.73 -8.54
#